data_AF-A0A4Z2IYK0-F1
#
_entry.id   AF-A0A4Z2IYK0-F1
#
_cell.length_a   1.000
_cell.length_b   1.000
_cell.length_c   1.000
_cell.angle_alpha   90.00
_cell.angle_beta   90.00
_cell.angle_gamma   90.00
#
_symmetry.space_group_name_H-M   'P 1'
#
loop_
_entity.id
_entity.type
_entity.pdbx_description
1 polymer ?
#
loop_
_entity_poly.entity_id
_entity_poly.type
_entity_poly.pdbx_seq_one_letter_code
_entity_poly.pdbx_strand_id
1 'polypeptide(L)'
;MTERSRGASKMRLCSTVAIWVAFIHCVAAIPWTQEKLHHRAVTLTQEEIVAALTPTDLEQMWQRDLRPLLVTRYPGSPGSRAVQEHIKTTLGSLGAGWEVTVDDFVSQTPYGQLPFTNIIANLNASASRRLVLACHYDSKYYPPQWHGKEFQGATDSAAPCAMMLELARALDKELKAQKVVARSM
;
A
#
# COMPACT_ATOMS: atom_id res chain seq x y z
N MET A 1 46.32 -58.24 25.94
CA MET A 1 44.95 -58.10 25.40
C MET A 1 44.28 -57.01 26.22
N THR A 2 44.10 -55.80 25.65
CA THR A 2 43.09 -54.75 25.96
C THR A 2 43.62 -53.37 25.55
N GLU A 3 43.42 -53.00 24.29
CA GLU A 3 43.37 -51.62 23.83
C GLU A 3 41.90 -51.18 23.86
N ARG A 4 41.55 -50.13 24.62
CA ARG A 4 40.18 -49.60 24.63
C ARG A 4 40.17 -48.06 24.62
N SER A 5 39.52 -47.53 23.60
CA SER A 5 38.61 -46.38 23.65
C SER A 5 39.21 -44.97 23.88
N ARG A 6 39.72 -44.33 22.82
CA ARG A 6 39.97 -42.88 22.76
C ARG A 6 39.04 -42.10 21.79
N GLY A 7 38.08 -42.77 21.13
CA GLY A 7 37.27 -42.17 20.04
C GLY A 7 35.96 -41.47 20.44
N ALA A 8 35.35 -41.83 21.57
CA ALA A 8 33.96 -41.43 21.86
C ALA A 8 33.77 -39.99 22.40
N SER A 9 34.79 -39.40 23.01
CA SER A 9 34.67 -38.09 23.69
C SER A 9 34.77 -36.88 22.75
N LYS A 10 35.57 -36.98 21.68
CA LYS A 10 35.73 -35.88 20.71
C LYS A 10 34.49 -35.73 19.80
N MET A 11 33.85 -36.84 19.47
CA MET A 11 32.66 -36.87 18.61
C MET A 11 31.44 -36.23 19.29
N ARG A 12 31.25 -36.44 20.60
CA ARG A 12 30.14 -35.81 21.36
C ARG A 12 30.28 -34.29 21.51
N LEU A 13 31.52 -33.80 21.68
CA LEU A 13 31.79 -32.37 21.82
C LEU A 13 31.54 -31.60 20.50
N CYS A 14 31.94 -32.18 19.36
CA CYS A 14 31.67 -31.60 18.04
C CYS A 14 30.17 -31.55 17.72
N SER A 15 29.40 -32.57 18.09
CA SER A 15 27.94 -32.58 17.89
C SER A 15 27.23 -31.53 18.73
N THR A 16 27.63 -31.32 19.99
CA THR A 16 27.04 -30.27 20.83
C THR A 16 27.37 -28.87 20.32
N VAL A 17 28.60 -28.61 19.88
CA VAL A 17 28.98 -27.30 19.30
C VAL A 17 28.20 -27.03 18.01
N ALA A 18 28.04 -28.03 17.14
CA ALA A 18 27.25 -27.89 15.91
C ALA A 18 25.76 -27.60 16.20
N ILE A 19 25.17 -28.26 17.21
CA ILE A 19 23.80 -28.01 17.65
C ILE A 19 23.66 -26.60 18.22
N TRP A 20 24.59 -26.14 19.05
CA TRP A 20 24.57 -24.78 19.60
C TRP A 20 24.77 -23.70 18.53
N VAL A 21 25.68 -23.91 17.57
CA VAL A 21 25.88 -22.98 16.44
C VAL A 21 24.63 -22.92 15.57
N ALA A 22 24.02 -24.06 15.24
CA ALA A 22 22.75 -24.10 14.51
C ALA A 22 21.60 -23.43 15.30
N PHE A 23 21.54 -23.63 16.62
CA PHE A 23 20.52 -23.00 17.47
C PHE A 23 20.70 -21.48 17.54
N ILE A 24 21.95 -20.98 17.64
CA ILE A 24 22.26 -19.55 17.61
C ILE A 24 21.89 -18.95 16.25
N HIS A 25 22.14 -19.66 15.14
CA HIS A 25 21.75 -19.20 13.80
C HIS A 25 20.23 -19.26 13.56
N CYS A 26 19.52 -20.18 14.22
CA CYS A 26 18.05 -20.26 14.15
C CYS A 26 17.33 -19.24 15.05
N VAL A 27 17.97 -18.73 16.11
CA VAL A 27 17.39 -17.73 17.04
C VAL A 27 17.71 -16.28 16.62
N ALA A 28 18.65 -16.08 15.70
CA ALA A 28 19.11 -14.75 15.28
C ALA A 28 18.37 -14.14 14.06
N ALA A 29 17.32 -14.78 13.55
CA ALA A 29 16.50 -14.19 12.50
C ALA A 29 15.50 -13.18 13.09
N ILE A 30 15.55 -11.93 12.64
CA ILE A 30 14.58 -10.89 13.03
C ILE A 30 13.18 -11.36 12.61
N PRO A 31 12.17 -11.37 13.50
CA PRO A 31 10.80 -11.70 13.12
C PRO A 31 10.31 -10.79 11.98
N TRP A 32 9.60 -11.34 10.98
CA TRP A 32 9.18 -10.57 9.81
C TRP A 32 8.39 -9.29 10.17
N THR A 33 7.64 -9.32 11.28
CA THR A 33 6.86 -8.19 11.81
C THR A 33 7.74 -7.02 12.29
N GLN A 34 9.00 -7.31 12.64
CA GLN A 34 10.01 -6.35 13.12
C GLN A 34 10.97 -5.88 12.03
N GLU A 35 11.01 -6.52 10.86
CA GLU A 35 11.89 -6.10 9.75
C GLU A 35 11.69 -4.62 9.36
N LYS A 36 10.49 -4.07 9.55
CA LYS A 36 10.20 -2.64 9.30
C LYS A 36 11.09 -1.69 10.12
N LEU A 37 11.53 -2.11 11.30
CA LEU A 37 12.40 -1.31 12.18
C LEU A 37 13.85 -1.24 11.68
N HIS A 38 14.23 -2.15 10.79
CA HIS A 38 15.58 -2.26 10.24
C HIS A 38 15.65 -1.92 8.75
N HIS A 39 14.51 -1.64 8.12
CA HIS A 39 14.42 -1.29 6.71
C HIS A 39 15.20 0.02 6.44
N ARG A 40 16.02 0.02 5.38
CA ARG A 40 16.69 1.21 4.87
C ARG A 40 16.21 1.50 3.46
N ALA A 41 15.97 2.77 3.18
CA ALA A 41 15.65 3.22 1.84
C ALA A 41 16.86 3.01 0.92
N VAL A 42 16.58 2.67 -0.33
CA VAL A 42 17.57 2.72 -1.41
C VAL A 42 17.60 4.16 -1.92
N THR A 43 18.78 4.77 -1.88
CA THR A 43 18.98 6.12 -2.43
C THR A 43 19.12 6.03 -3.94
N LEU A 44 18.30 6.80 -4.66
CA LEU A 44 18.36 6.87 -6.11
C LEU A 44 19.47 7.83 -6.57
N THR A 45 20.08 7.55 -7.72
CA THR A 45 20.95 8.52 -8.41
C THR A 45 20.12 9.65 -9.04
N GLN A 46 20.78 10.71 -9.50
CA GLN A 46 20.09 11.80 -10.18
C GLN A 46 19.36 11.31 -11.45
N GLU A 47 19.98 10.41 -12.20
CA GLU A 47 19.42 9.82 -13.42
C GLU A 47 18.19 8.96 -13.09
N GLU A 48 18.24 8.19 -12.01
CA GLU A 48 17.11 7.38 -11.53
C GLU A 48 15.95 8.24 -11.02
N ILE A 49 16.24 9.35 -10.33
CA ILE A 49 15.23 10.33 -9.91
C ILE A 49 14.53 10.92 -11.15
N VAL A 50 15.31 11.37 -12.14
CA VAL A 50 14.74 11.91 -13.38
C VAL A 50 13.90 10.85 -14.09
N ALA A 51 14.39 9.61 -14.19
CA ALA A 51 13.65 8.51 -14.81
C ALA A 51 12.33 8.22 -14.08
N ALA A 52 12.33 8.20 -12.75
CA ALA A 52 11.14 7.94 -11.94
C ALA A 52 10.10 9.08 -12.00
N LEU A 53 10.56 10.33 -12.16
CA LEU A 53 9.67 11.50 -12.23
C LEU A 53 9.16 11.80 -13.63
N THR A 54 9.88 11.39 -14.68
CA THR A 54 9.54 11.67 -16.09
C THR A 54 8.12 11.26 -16.48
N PRO A 55 7.56 10.12 -16.00
CA PRO A 55 6.19 9.72 -16.34
C PRO A 55 5.08 10.54 -15.65
N THR A 56 5.42 11.39 -14.67
CA THR A 56 4.43 12.22 -13.97
C THR A 56 3.97 13.36 -14.89
N ASP A 57 2.66 13.51 -15.05
CA ASP A 57 2.01 14.51 -15.90
C ASP A 57 0.92 15.22 -15.09
N LEU A 58 1.25 16.42 -14.59
CA LEU A 58 0.36 17.19 -13.73
C LEU A 58 -0.91 17.65 -14.43
N GLU A 59 -0.85 17.91 -15.74
CA GLU A 59 -2.03 18.30 -16.51
C GLU A 59 -2.96 17.09 -16.65
N GLN A 60 -2.42 15.90 -16.93
CA GLN A 60 -3.24 14.70 -16.94
C GLN A 60 -3.75 14.32 -15.56
N MET A 61 -2.96 14.47 -14.48
CA MET A 61 -3.46 14.29 -13.12
C MET A 61 -4.63 15.25 -12.86
N TRP A 62 -4.52 16.52 -13.27
CA TRP A 62 -5.60 17.50 -13.11
C TRP A 62 -6.86 17.05 -13.85
N GLN A 63 -6.75 16.75 -15.15
CA GLN A 63 -7.91 16.44 -15.99
C GLN A 63 -8.55 15.10 -15.66
N ARG A 64 -7.74 14.07 -15.44
CA ARG A 64 -8.19 12.67 -15.32
C ARG A 64 -8.50 12.28 -13.90
N ASP A 65 -7.69 12.73 -12.94
CA ASP A 65 -7.73 12.23 -11.57
C ASP A 65 -8.39 13.25 -10.64
N LEU A 66 -8.00 14.53 -10.69
CA LEU A 66 -8.51 15.55 -9.76
C LEU A 66 -9.90 16.08 -10.13
N ARG A 67 -10.12 16.52 -11.38
CA ARG A 67 -11.40 17.14 -11.78
C ARG A 67 -12.62 16.25 -11.49
N PRO A 68 -12.60 14.92 -11.74
CA PRO A 68 -13.73 14.06 -11.40
C PRO A 68 -14.01 13.94 -9.90
N LEU A 69 -13.00 14.19 -9.06
CA LEU A 69 -13.12 14.19 -7.60
C LEU A 69 -13.69 15.50 -7.06
N LEU A 70 -13.64 16.61 -7.83
CA LEU A 70 -14.14 17.93 -7.42
C LEU A 70 -15.68 18.03 -7.52
N VAL A 71 -16.34 17.13 -6.80
CA VAL A 71 -17.80 17.01 -6.65
C VAL A 71 -18.14 16.81 -5.18
N THR A 72 -19.38 17.11 -4.81
CA THR A 72 -19.91 16.81 -3.47
C THR A 72 -20.07 15.30 -3.29
N ARG A 73 -19.32 14.73 -2.34
CA ARG A 73 -19.11 13.29 -2.21
C ARG A 73 -19.12 12.78 -0.77
N TYR A 74 -19.98 13.36 0.07
CA TYR A 74 -20.21 12.85 1.43
C TYR A 74 -20.77 11.41 1.42
N PRO A 75 -20.61 10.63 2.50
CA PRO A 75 -21.03 9.23 2.55
C PRO A 75 -22.48 9.01 2.09
N GLY A 76 -22.69 8.04 1.20
CA GLY A 76 -24.00 7.69 0.64
C GLY A 76 -24.49 8.61 -0.50
N SER A 77 -23.82 9.72 -0.82
CA SER A 77 -24.23 10.60 -1.91
C SER A 77 -23.99 9.99 -3.30
N PRO A 78 -24.70 10.46 -4.35
CA PRO A 78 -24.40 10.07 -5.73
C PRO A 78 -22.95 10.38 -6.14
N GLY A 79 -22.39 11.51 -5.68
CA GLY A 79 -21.00 11.88 -5.95
C GLY A 79 -20.00 10.95 -5.25
N SER A 80 -20.32 10.46 -4.05
CA SER A 80 -19.51 9.43 -3.37
C SER A 80 -19.41 8.16 -4.22
N ARG A 81 -20.55 7.65 -4.72
CA ARG A 81 -20.56 6.48 -5.62
C ARG A 81 -19.78 6.73 -6.91
N ALA A 82 -19.96 7.89 -7.54
CA ALA A 82 -19.23 8.24 -8.77
C ALA A 82 -17.71 8.27 -8.54
N VAL A 83 -17.27 8.85 -7.42
CA VAL A 83 -15.85 8.89 -7.03
C VAL A 83 -15.32 7.49 -6.72
N GLN A 84 -16.09 6.66 -6.03
CA GLN A 84 -15.69 5.27 -5.78
C GLN A 84 -15.47 4.51 -7.10
N GLU A 85 -16.41 4.60 -8.04
CA GLU A 85 -16.25 3.94 -9.34
C GLU A 85 -15.06 4.49 -10.13
N HIS A 86 -14.84 5.81 -10.08
CA HIS A 86 -13.68 6.43 -10.71
C HIS A 86 -12.37 5.86 -10.16
N ILE A 87 -12.18 5.88 -8.83
CA ILE A 87 -10.97 5.37 -8.17
C ILE A 87 -10.76 3.88 -8.49
N LYS A 88 -11.80 3.05 -8.36
CA LYS A 88 -11.72 1.61 -8.63
C LYS A 88 -11.36 1.31 -10.08
N THR A 89 -11.99 2.02 -11.02
CA THR A 89 -11.73 1.85 -12.46
C THR A 89 -10.32 2.29 -12.82
N THR A 90 -9.88 3.44 -12.33
CA THR A 90 -8.53 3.95 -12.58
C THR A 90 -7.49 2.94 -12.10
N LEU A 91 -7.54 2.51 -10.84
CA LEU A 91 -6.58 1.55 -10.27
C LEU A 91 -6.66 0.16 -10.94
N GLY A 92 -7.86 -0.32 -11.24
CA GLY A 92 -8.08 -1.61 -11.90
C GLY A 92 -7.62 -1.66 -13.36
N SER A 93 -7.46 -0.51 -14.02
CA SER A 93 -6.99 -0.40 -15.41
C SER A 93 -5.46 -0.41 -15.55
N LEU A 94 -4.72 -0.27 -14.45
CA LEU A 94 -3.26 -0.14 -14.46
C LEU A 94 -2.56 -1.48 -14.73
N GLY A 95 -1.44 -1.43 -15.46
CA GLY A 95 -0.71 -2.61 -15.93
C GLY A 95 0.01 -3.39 -14.83
N ALA A 96 0.24 -2.78 -13.66
CA ALA A 96 0.75 -3.42 -12.45
C ALA A 96 -0.25 -4.43 -11.84
N GLY A 97 -1.52 -4.34 -12.24
CA GLY A 97 -2.57 -5.29 -11.88
C GLY A 97 -2.89 -5.26 -10.39
N TRP A 98 -3.32 -4.08 -9.91
CA TRP A 98 -3.75 -3.90 -8.53
C TRP A 98 -4.99 -4.75 -8.21
N GLU A 99 -4.98 -5.40 -7.05
CA GLU A 99 -6.16 -6.04 -6.49
C GLU A 99 -6.96 -4.98 -5.74
N VAL A 100 -8.03 -4.50 -6.36
CA VAL A 100 -8.92 -3.48 -5.80
C VAL A 100 -10.09 -4.16 -5.12
N THR A 101 -10.21 -3.97 -3.81
CA THR A 101 -11.27 -4.50 -2.96
C THR A 101 -11.99 -3.36 -2.26
N VAL A 102 -13.22 -3.63 -1.82
CA VAL A 102 -14.00 -2.70 -1.02
C VAL A 102 -14.28 -3.31 0.35
N ASP A 103 -14.29 -2.45 1.36
CA ASP A 103 -14.75 -2.77 2.71
C ASP A 103 -16.00 -1.93 2.97
N ASP A 104 -17.15 -2.59 2.84
CA ASP A 104 -18.47 -1.99 2.96
C ASP A 104 -19.04 -2.25 4.35
N PHE A 105 -19.50 -1.19 5.01
CA PHE A 105 -20.14 -1.30 6.31
C PHE A 105 -21.20 -0.22 6.50
N VAL A 106 -22.10 -0.44 7.46
CA VAL A 106 -23.11 0.53 7.88
C VAL A 106 -22.78 0.96 9.30
N SER A 107 -22.86 2.27 9.57
CA SER A 107 -22.59 2.81 10.89
C SER A 107 -23.65 3.81 11.31
N GLN A 108 -23.92 3.89 12.62
CA GLN A 108 -24.81 4.88 13.20
C GLN A 108 -24.13 6.25 13.20
N THR A 109 -24.83 7.27 12.70
CA THR A 109 -24.38 8.66 12.66
C THR A 109 -25.43 9.59 13.29
N PRO A 110 -25.12 10.89 13.49
CA PRO A 110 -26.13 11.87 13.90
C PRO A 110 -27.33 12.00 12.94
N TYR A 111 -27.20 11.55 11.69
CA TYR A 111 -28.26 11.55 10.67
C TYR A 111 -28.92 10.19 10.49
N GLY A 112 -28.69 9.24 11.41
CA GLY A 112 -29.15 7.86 11.30
C GLY A 112 -28.07 6.91 10.76
N GLN A 113 -28.47 5.70 10.40
CA GLN A 113 -27.56 4.72 9.81
C GLN A 113 -27.18 5.12 8.38
N LEU A 114 -25.87 5.20 8.10
CA LEU A 114 -25.35 5.51 6.77
C LEU A 114 -24.37 4.43 6.29
N PRO A 115 -24.35 4.12 4.98
CA PRO A 115 -23.35 3.24 4.39
C PRO A 115 -22.01 3.96 4.20
N PHE A 116 -20.93 3.24 4.43
CA PHE A 116 -19.56 3.65 4.20
C PHE A 116 -18.84 2.56 3.40
N THR A 117 -17.94 2.98 2.52
CA THR A 117 -17.18 2.09 1.65
C THR A 117 -15.74 2.55 1.66
N ASN A 118 -14.83 1.75 2.21
CA ASN A 118 -13.40 1.94 2.05
C ASN A 118 -12.95 1.28 0.74
N ILE A 119 -12.00 1.89 0.02
CA ILE A 119 -11.39 1.29 -1.18
C ILE A 119 -9.95 0.92 -0.82
N ILE A 120 -9.61 -0.35 -1.02
CA ILE A 120 -8.30 -0.91 -0.66
C ILE A 120 -7.71 -1.51 -1.93
N ALA A 121 -6.62 -0.91 -2.42
CA ALA A 121 -5.86 -1.41 -3.55
C ALA A 121 -4.53 -2.01 -3.09
N ASN A 122 -4.35 -3.31 -3.35
CA ASN A 122 -3.16 -4.05 -2.98
C ASN A 122 -2.38 -4.50 -4.22
N LEU A 123 -1.10 -4.12 -4.31
CA LEU A 123 -0.27 -4.54 -5.45
C LEU A 123 0.09 -6.04 -5.36
N ASN A 124 0.45 -6.51 -4.16
CA ASN A 124 0.76 -7.90 -3.85
C ASN A 124 0.07 -8.30 -2.53
N ALA A 125 -1.14 -8.88 -2.62
CA ALA A 125 -1.93 -9.24 -1.45
C ALA A 125 -1.32 -10.36 -0.59
N SER A 126 -0.42 -11.18 -1.13
CA SER A 126 0.28 -12.22 -0.36
C SER A 126 1.55 -11.70 0.34
N ALA A 127 1.98 -10.46 0.08
CA ALA A 127 3.15 -9.89 0.73
C ALA A 127 2.87 -9.66 2.23
N SER A 128 3.78 -10.17 3.07
CA SER A 128 3.72 -10.00 4.54
C SER A 128 3.82 -8.54 4.97
N ARG A 129 4.54 -7.71 4.19
CA ARG A 129 4.76 -6.28 4.48
C ARG A 129 4.38 -5.42 3.28
N ARG A 130 3.79 -4.26 3.55
CA ARG A 130 3.39 -3.25 2.54
C ARG A 130 3.67 -1.87 3.10
N LEU A 131 4.12 -0.95 2.24
CA LEU A 131 4.02 0.48 2.51
C LEU A 131 2.59 0.91 2.14
N VAL A 132 1.88 1.53 3.08
CA VAL A 132 0.51 1.99 2.87
C VAL A 132 0.50 3.50 2.75
N LEU A 133 0.02 3.99 1.61
CA LEU A 133 -0.38 5.38 1.42
C LEU A 133 -1.89 5.46 1.55
N ALA A 134 -2.40 6.47 2.24
CA ALA A 134 -3.83 6.61 2.50
C ALA A 134 -4.26 8.08 2.46
N CYS A 135 -5.49 8.27 2.03
CA CYS A 135 -6.26 9.50 2.18
C CYS A 135 -7.75 9.13 2.32
N HIS A 136 -8.57 10.10 2.69
CA HIS A 136 -10.02 9.93 2.64
C HIS A 136 -10.56 10.54 1.34
N TYR A 137 -11.52 9.87 0.70
CA TYR A 137 -12.11 10.35 -0.56
C TYR A 137 -13.43 11.07 -0.35
N ASP A 138 -14.06 10.93 0.82
CA ASP A 138 -15.30 11.62 1.13
C ASP A 138 -15.06 13.12 1.28
N SER A 139 -16.10 13.92 1.04
CA SER A 139 -16.10 15.34 1.37
C SER A 139 -17.01 15.57 2.57
N LYS A 140 -16.63 16.50 3.45
CA LYS A 140 -17.49 16.92 4.55
C LYS A 140 -18.88 17.37 4.06
N TYR A 141 -19.93 16.81 4.66
CA TYR A 141 -21.29 17.29 4.42
C TYR A 141 -21.48 18.70 4.99
N TYR A 142 -22.04 19.58 4.17
CA TYR A 142 -22.61 20.85 4.58
C TYR A 142 -24.06 20.91 4.07
N PRO A 143 -25.01 21.40 4.88
CA PRO A 143 -26.38 21.60 4.41
C PRO A 143 -26.41 22.62 3.27
N PRO A 144 -27.46 22.62 2.42
CA PRO A 144 -27.61 23.60 1.35
C PRO A 144 -27.41 25.03 1.87
N GLN A 145 -26.51 25.77 1.21
CA GLN A 145 -26.15 27.12 1.60
C GLN A 145 -26.89 28.15 0.74
N TRP A 146 -27.14 29.34 1.28
CA TRP A 146 -27.87 30.42 0.60
C TRP A 146 -27.24 30.87 -0.73
N HIS A 147 -25.92 30.73 -0.87
CA HIS A 147 -25.18 31.09 -2.09
C HIS A 147 -25.14 29.96 -3.13
N GLY A 148 -25.81 28.82 -2.89
CA GLY A 148 -25.92 27.71 -3.83
C GLY A 148 -24.59 26.98 -4.15
N LYS A 149 -23.53 27.23 -3.38
CA LYS A 149 -22.23 26.55 -3.57
C LYS A 149 -22.14 25.39 -2.59
N GLU A 150 -21.63 24.27 -3.07
CA GLU A 150 -21.42 23.07 -2.27
C GLU A 150 -19.93 22.90 -1.92
N PHE A 151 -19.66 22.23 -0.80
CA PHE A 151 -18.30 21.94 -0.38
C PHE A 151 -17.76 20.73 -1.14
N GLN A 152 -16.68 20.95 -1.89
CA GLN A 152 -16.04 19.92 -2.71
C GLN A 152 -14.69 19.45 -2.15
N GLY A 153 -14.20 20.00 -1.03
CA GLY A 153 -12.98 19.49 -0.38
C GLY A 153 -11.79 19.29 -1.34
N ALA A 154 -11.38 20.35 -2.05
CA ALA A 154 -10.33 20.25 -3.08
C ALA A 154 -9.01 19.77 -2.47
N THR A 155 -8.54 20.42 -1.40
CA THR A 155 -7.37 19.99 -0.62
C THR A 155 -7.72 18.92 0.41
N ASP A 156 -9.00 18.69 0.67
CA ASP A 156 -9.55 17.91 1.79
C ASP A 156 -10.60 16.89 1.31
N SER A 157 -10.24 15.79 0.67
CA SER A 157 -8.88 15.40 0.23
C SER A 157 -8.86 14.93 -1.23
N ALA A 158 -9.53 15.67 -2.13
CA ALA A 158 -9.51 15.35 -3.57
C ALA A 158 -8.09 15.40 -4.17
N ALA A 159 -7.29 16.40 -3.82
CA ALA A 159 -5.89 16.50 -4.26
C ALA A 159 -5.04 15.32 -3.76
N PRO A 160 -5.06 14.95 -2.46
CA PRO A 160 -4.41 13.71 -2.00
C PRO A 160 -4.84 12.44 -2.76
N CYS A 161 -6.14 12.28 -3.03
CA CYS A 161 -6.64 11.16 -3.86
C CYS A 161 -6.00 11.16 -5.26
N ALA A 162 -6.00 12.32 -5.93
CA ALA A 162 -5.43 12.46 -7.27
C ALA A 162 -3.91 12.20 -7.26
N MET A 163 -3.19 12.65 -6.24
CA MET A 163 -1.75 12.39 -6.08
C MET A 163 -1.45 10.89 -5.95
N MET A 164 -2.30 10.13 -5.23
CA MET A 164 -2.15 8.68 -5.12
C MET A 164 -2.43 7.96 -6.44
N LEU A 165 -3.45 8.41 -7.19
CA LEU A 165 -3.76 7.86 -8.52
C LEU A 165 -2.64 8.15 -9.53
N GLU A 166 -2.11 9.37 -9.53
CA GLU A 166 -0.95 9.73 -10.35
C GLU A 166 0.27 8.91 -9.96
N LEU A 167 0.62 8.82 -8.67
CA LEU A 167 1.76 8.01 -8.23
C LEU A 167 1.66 6.56 -8.74
N ALA A 168 0.48 5.94 -8.62
CA ALA A 168 0.25 4.58 -9.10
C ALA A 168 0.40 4.47 -10.63
N ARG A 169 -0.03 5.48 -11.38
CA ARG A 169 0.05 5.53 -12.85
C ARG A 169 1.47 5.83 -13.34
N ALA A 170 2.12 6.85 -12.81
CA ALA A 170 3.48 7.24 -13.16
C ALA A 170 4.49 6.10 -12.91
N LEU A 171 4.30 5.35 -11.82
CA LEU A 171 5.17 4.23 -11.43
C LEU A 171 4.63 2.85 -11.89
N ASP A 172 3.66 2.79 -12.79
CA ASP A 172 2.98 1.54 -13.15
C ASP A 172 3.97 0.47 -13.66
N LYS A 173 4.95 0.87 -14.48
CA LYS A 173 5.98 -0.04 -15.02
C LYS A 173 6.90 -0.57 -13.92
N GLU A 174 7.37 0.31 -13.05
CA GLU A 174 8.27 0.01 -11.95
C GLU A 174 7.60 -0.89 -10.92
N LEU A 175 6.37 -0.57 -10.53
CA LEU A 175 5.55 -1.35 -9.61
C LEU A 175 5.24 -2.75 -10.18
N LYS A 176 4.97 -2.83 -11.49
CA LYS A 176 4.81 -4.12 -12.17
C LYS A 176 6.08 -4.96 -12.11
N ALA A 177 7.23 -4.37 -12.38
CA ALA A 177 8.52 -5.07 -12.32
C ALA A 177 8.82 -5.57 -10.89
N GLN A 178 8.61 -4.72 -9.87
CA GLN A 178 8.79 -5.07 -8.47
C GLN A 178 7.90 -6.24 -8.02
N LYS A 179 6.64 -6.26 -8.47
CA LYS A 179 5.71 -7.35 -8.18
C LYS A 179 6.17 -8.70 -8.75
N VAL A 180 6.78 -8.70 -9.94
CA VAL A 180 7.31 -9.92 -10.56
C VAL A 180 8.51 -10.46 -9.76
N VAL A 181 9.45 -9.58 -9.39
CA VAL A 181 10.61 -9.96 -8.57
C VAL A 181 10.19 -10.56 -7.23
N ALA A 182 9.20 -9.95 -6.57
CA ALA A 182 8.68 -10.43 -5.28
C ALA A 182 7.97 -11.80 -5.34
N ARG A 183 7.59 -12.29 -6.54
CA ARG A 183 7.00 -13.63 -6.73
C ARG A 183 8.03 -14.71 -7.03
N SER A 184 9.24 -14.32 -7.44
CA SER A 184 10.35 -15.24 -7.76
C SER A 184 11.29 -15.53 -6.58
N MET A 185 11.11 -14.82 -5.46
CA MET A 185 11.78 -15.04 -4.18
C MET A 185 10.87 -15.85 -3.25
#